data_AF-A0A832WPF8-F1
#
_entry.id   AF-A0A832WPF8-F1
#
_cell.length_a   1.000
_cell.length_b   1.000
_cell.length_c   1.000
_cell.angle_alpha   90.00
_cell.angle_beta   90.00
_cell.angle_gamma   90.00
#
_symmetry.space_group_name_H-M   'P 1'
#
loop_
_entity.id
_entity.type
_entity.pdbx_description
1 polymer ?
#
loop_
_entity_poly.entity_id
_entity_poly.type
_entity_poly.pdbx_seq_one_letter_code
_entity_poly.pdbx_strand_id
1 'polypeptide(L)'
;MHALYYVIKSEYHANKGERYFKFDPAKNSVLQIIVSTGEKKTGRPNLKGTYLTSRMAFLGNYIQYDYVKPITEDAFYKQLDKMYKKLLKF
;
A
#
# COMPACT_ATOMS: atom_id res chain seq x y z
N MET A 1 11.23 14.67 9.58
CA MET A 1 10.37 13.55 10.06
C MET A 1 9.73 12.89 8.85
N HIS A 2 9.89 11.57 8.69
CA HIS A 2 9.10 10.83 7.69
C HIS A 2 7.69 10.62 8.25
N ALA A 3 6.67 10.72 7.39
CA ALA A 3 5.31 10.33 7.77
C ALA A 3 5.28 8.82 8.10
N LEU A 4 4.37 8.40 8.97
CA LEU A 4 4.21 6.99 9.33
C LEU A 4 3.26 6.24 8.38
N TYR A 5 2.48 6.97 7.59
CA TYR A 5 1.44 6.40 6.75
C TYR A 5 1.47 7.01 5.35
N TYR A 6 1.33 6.17 4.33
CA TYR A 6 1.43 6.56 2.93
C TYR A 6 0.37 5.88 2.06
N VAL A 7 0.03 6.52 0.94
CA VAL A 7 -0.77 5.93 -0.15
C VAL A 7 -0.09 6.19 -1.49
N ILE A 8 -0.23 5.29 -2.46
CA ILE A 8 0.16 5.57 -3.84
C ILE A 8 -0.69 6.72 -4.38
N LYS A 9 -0.05 7.70 -5.04
CA LYS A 9 -0.73 8.82 -5.69
C LYS A 9 -1.67 8.31 -6.80
N SER A 10 -2.81 8.97 -6.97
CA SER A 10 -3.88 8.52 -7.88
C SER A 10 -3.42 8.37 -9.32
N GLU A 11 -2.49 9.21 -9.80
CA GLU A 11 -1.95 9.09 -11.17
C GLU A 11 -1.23 7.74 -11.43
N TYR A 12 -0.82 7.03 -10.39
CA TYR A 12 -0.14 5.72 -10.49
C TYR A 12 -1.05 4.54 -10.14
N HIS A 13 -2.36 4.74 -9.98
CA HIS A 13 -3.26 3.63 -9.66
C HIS A 13 -3.43 2.66 -10.83
N ALA A 14 -3.41 3.15 -12.07
CA ALA A 14 -3.53 2.30 -13.26
C ALA A 14 -2.38 1.28 -13.37
N ASN A 15 -1.15 1.68 -13.06
CA ASN A 15 0.04 0.84 -13.27
C ASN A 15 0.56 0.14 -12.01
N LYS A 16 0.39 0.74 -10.82
CA LYS A 16 0.87 0.19 -9.53
C LYS A 16 -0.27 -0.36 -8.67
N GLY A 17 -1.50 0.01 -8.97
CA GLY A 17 -2.67 -0.29 -8.15
C GLY A 17 -2.83 0.65 -6.97
N GLU A 18 -3.96 0.53 -6.28
CA GLU A 18 -4.25 1.27 -5.07
C GLU A 18 -3.63 0.55 -3.86
N ARG A 19 -2.60 1.18 -3.27
CA ARG A 19 -1.86 0.62 -2.13
C ARG A 19 -1.67 1.63 -1.02
N TYR A 20 -1.71 1.14 0.21
CA TYR A 20 -1.50 1.89 1.44
C TYR A 20 -0.36 1.26 2.23
N PHE A 21 0.43 2.08 2.93
CA PHE A 21 1.59 1.65 3.68
C PHE A 21 1.60 2.24 5.08
N LYS A 22 1.98 1.42 6.07
CA LYS A 22 2.38 1.87 7.41
C LYS A 22 3.88 1.63 7.57
N PHE A 23 4.61 2.72 7.66
CA PHE A 23 6.06 2.79 7.82
C PHE A 23 6.41 2.99 9.29
N ASP A 24 7.18 2.07 9.85
CA ASP A 24 7.71 2.16 11.20
C ASP A 24 9.25 2.23 11.09
N PRO A 25 9.88 3.38 11.39
CA PRO A 25 11.34 3.54 11.27
C PRO A 25 12.13 2.51 12.10
N ALA A 26 11.55 2.02 13.20
CA ALA A 26 12.19 1.04 14.08
C ALA A 26 12.13 -0.40 13.54
N LYS A 27 11.35 -0.67 12.49
CA LYS A 27 11.17 -2.01 11.90
C LYS A 27 11.81 -2.12 10.52
N ASN A 28 12.28 -3.32 10.20
CA ASN A 28 12.80 -3.64 8.86
C ASN A 28 11.71 -4.02 7.85
N SER A 29 10.45 -3.94 8.26
CA SER A 29 9.28 -4.23 7.43
C SER A 29 8.29 -3.06 7.44
N VAL A 30 7.52 -2.99 6.37
CA VAL A 30 6.46 -2.01 6.14
C VAL A 30 5.18 -2.81 5.88
N LEU A 31 4.13 -2.49 6.63
CA LEU A 31 2.83 -3.09 6.40
C LEU A 31 2.22 -2.46 5.16
N GLN A 32 1.76 -3.29 4.23
CA GLN A 32 1.22 -2.88 2.94
C GLN A 32 -0.18 -3.46 2.77
N ILE A 33 -1.13 -2.62 2.38
CA ILE A 33 -2.48 -3.01 1.97
C ILE A 33 -2.57 -2.83 0.45
N ILE A 34 -3.02 -3.86 -0.26
CA ILE A 34 -3.29 -3.81 -1.70
C ILE A 34 -4.80 -3.92 -1.92
N VAL A 35 -5.42 -2.82 -2.33
CA VAL A 35 -6.86 -2.75 -2.63
C VAL A 35 -7.14 -3.13 -4.09
N SER A 36 -6.26 -2.67 -5.00
CA SER A 36 -6.29 -3.04 -6.41
C SER A 36 -4.86 -3.22 -6.93
N THR A 37 -4.70 -4.04 -7.97
CA THR A 37 -3.41 -4.33 -8.60
C THR A 37 -3.13 -3.47 -9.85
N GLY A 38 -4.02 -2.53 -10.16
CA GLY A 38 -3.99 -1.76 -11.40
C GLY A 38 -4.46 -2.59 -12.60
N GLU A 39 -3.89 -2.34 -13.78
CA GLU A 39 -4.11 -3.12 -14.99
C GLU A 39 -3.75 -4.59 -14.77
N LYS A 40 -4.67 -5.48 -15.17
CA LYS A 40 -4.42 -6.93 -15.16
C LYS A 40 -3.30 -7.24 -16.16
N LYS A 41 -2.12 -7.54 -15.66
CA LYS A 41 -1.04 -8.11 -16.48
C LYS A 41 -1.25 -9.61 -16.60
N THR A 42 -1.39 -10.10 -17.84
CA THR A 42 -1.53 -11.52 -18.16
C THR A 42 -0.39 -12.31 -17.51
N GLY A 43 -0.73 -13.41 -16.82
CA GLY A 43 0.26 -14.26 -16.13
C GLY A 43 0.73 -13.78 -14.75
N ARG A 44 0.23 -12.65 -14.22
CA ARG A 44 0.51 -12.24 -12.84
C ARG A 44 -0.71 -12.42 -11.93
N PRO A 45 -0.55 -13.02 -10.73
CA PRO A 45 -1.65 -13.14 -9.78
C PRO A 45 -2.12 -11.75 -9.33
N ASN A 46 -3.44 -11.55 -9.27
CA ASN A 46 -4.05 -10.34 -8.72
C ASN A 46 -4.04 -10.40 -7.20
N LEU A 47 -2.90 -10.10 -6.60
CA LEU A 47 -2.70 -10.10 -5.15
C LEU A 47 -3.42 -8.91 -4.50
N LYS A 48 -4.56 -9.17 -3.87
CA LYS A 48 -5.27 -8.22 -3.01
C LYS A 48 -5.20 -8.73 -1.56
N GLY A 49 -4.97 -7.82 -0.62
CA GLY A 49 -4.84 -8.18 0.80
C GLY A 49 -3.78 -7.38 1.53
N THR A 50 -3.37 -7.91 2.68
CA THR A 50 -2.37 -7.29 3.57
C THR A 50 -1.09 -8.10 3.57
N TYR A 51 0.04 -7.41 3.42
CA TYR A 51 1.37 -8.02 3.28
C TYR A 51 2.41 -7.24 4.08
N LEU A 52 3.54 -7.88 4.36
CA LEU A 52 4.75 -7.20 4.80
C LEU A 52 5.69 -7.07 3.61
N THR A 53 6.16 -5.85 3.35
CA THR A 53 7.27 -5.59 2.42
C THR A 53 8.49 -5.15 3.21
N SER A 54 9.70 -5.34 2.67
CA SER A 54 10.90 -4.88 3.38
C SER A 54 10.97 -3.35 3.36
N ARG A 55 11.54 -2.76 4.42
CA ARG A 55 11.77 -1.31 4.52
C ARG A 55 12.55 -0.79 3.31
N MET A 56 13.59 -1.52 2.90
CA MET A 56 14.41 -1.17 1.73
C MET A 56 13.60 -1.21 0.43
N ALA A 57 12.76 -2.24 0.23
CA ALA A 57 11.91 -2.32 -0.94
C ALA A 57 10.88 -1.18 -0.96
N PHE A 58 10.35 -0.77 0.19
CA PHE A 58 9.45 0.37 0.27
C PHE A 58 10.15 1.68 -0.10
N LEU A 59 11.29 1.96 0.54
CA LEU A 59 12.05 3.19 0.32
C LEU A 59 12.53 3.31 -1.13
N GLY A 60 13.13 2.25 -1.68
CA GLY A 60 13.68 2.26 -3.03
C GLY A 60 12.61 2.25 -4.13
N ASN A 61 11.50 1.52 -3.96
CA ASN A 61 10.52 1.37 -5.04
C ASN A 61 9.39 2.39 -5.03
N TYR A 62 9.16 3.10 -3.91
CA TYR A 62 8.00 3.98 -3.77
C TYR A 62 8.38 5.39 -3.31
N ILE A 63 9.21 5.53 -2.27
CA ILE A 63 9.58 6.85 -1.73
C ILE A 63 10.57 7.55 -2.67
N GLN A 64 11.64 6.86 -3.08
CA GLN A 64 12.68 7.43 -3.96
C GLN A 64 12.12 7.95 -5.29
N TYR A 65 11.07 7.30 -5.81
CA TYR A 65 10.43 7.68 -7.07
C TYR A 65 9.18 8.56 -6.88
N ASP A 66 8.93 9.05 -5.67
CA ASP A 66 7.81 9.94 -5.36
C ASP A 66 6.42 9.40 -5.80
N TYR A 67 6.24 8.08 -5.74
CA TYR A 67 4.97 7.44 -6.10
C TYR A 67 3.92 7.52 -5.00
N VAL A 68 4.33 7.87 -3.79
CA VAL A 68 3.47 7.89 -2.62
C VAL A 68 3.33 9.28 -2.05
N LYS A 69 2.21 9.54 -1.40
CA LYS A 69 1.97 10.74 -0.61
C LYS A 69 1.62 10.37 0.83
N PRO A 70 1.95 11.21 1.81
CA PRO A 70 1.58 10.96 3.21
C PRO A 70 0.06 11.00 3.37
N ILE A 71 -0.45 10.22 4.33
CA ILE A 71 -1.86 10.20 4.75
C ILE A 71 -1.94 10.15 6.27
N THR A 72 -3.15 10.34 6.81
CA THR A 72 -3.42 10.14 8.24
C THR A 72 -3.52 8.66 8.59
N GLU A 73 -3.29 8.36 9.87
CA GLU A 73 -3.50 7.03 10.46
C GLU A 73 -4.95 6.55 10.25
N ASP A 74 -5.93 7.40 10.53
CA ASP A 74 -7.35 7.09 10.35
C ASP A 74 -7.70 6.71 8.91
N ALA A 75 -7.13 7.41 7.93
CA ALA A 75 -7.33 7.10 6.52
C ALA A 75 -6.79 5.70 6.17
N PHE A 76 -5.63 5.33 6.73
CA PHE A 76 -5.06 3.99 6.58
C PHE A 76 -5.97 2.92 7.18
N TYR A 77 -6.37 3.06 8.44
CA TYR A 77 -7.19 2.07 9.14
C TYR A 77 -8.60 1.95 8.53
N LYS A 78 -9.19 3.04 8.05
CA LYS A 78 -10.46 2.99 7.30
C LYS A 78 -10.37 2.13 6.05
N GLN A 79 -9.23 2.12 5.37
CA GLN A 79 -9.02 1.29 4.17
C GLN A 79 -8.70 -0.15 4.52
N LEU A 80 -7.98 -0.38 5.62
CA LEU A 80 -7.77 -1.71 6.19
C LEU A 80 -9.12 -2.37 6.54
N ASP A 81 -9.99 -1.67 7.26
CA ASP A 81 -11.34 -2.14 7.62
C ASP A 81 -12.18 -2.47 6.38
N LYS A 82 -12.22 -1.58 5.38
CA LYS A 82 -12.89 -1.84 4.09
C LYS A 82 -12.35 -3.09 3.40
N MET A 83 -11.05 -3.32 3.45
CA MET A 83 -10.41 -4.49 2.83
C MET A 83 -10.82 -5.78 3.58
N TYR A 84 -10.80 -5.77 4.91
CA TYR A 84 -11.26 -6.91 5.71
C TYR A 84 -12.74 -7.23 5.48
N LYS A 85 -13.62 -6.23 5.46
CA LYS A 85 -15.06 -6.42 5.15
C LYS A 85 -15.27 -7.11 3.80
N LYS A 86 -14.55 -6.68 2.77
CA LYS A 86 -14.60 -7.31 1.43
C LYS A 86 -14.11 -8.76 1.41
N LEU A 87 -13.10 -9.11 2.20
CA LEU A 87 -12.60 -10.49 2.28
C LEU A 87 -13.54 -11.40 3.07
N LEU A 88 -14.16 -10.89 4.13
CA LEU A 88 -14.99 -11.67 5.04
C LEU A 88 -16.46 -11.81 4.59
N LYS A 89 -16.86 -11.21 3.45
CA LYS A 89 -18.24 -11.23 2.92
C LYS A 89 -19.30 -10.84 3.98
N PHE A 90 -19.04 -9.79 4.75
CA PHE A 90 -20.05 -9.08 5.54
C PHE A 90 -20.44 -7.78 4.86
#